data_AF-A0A843CFD6-F1
#
_entry.id   AF-A0A843CFD6-F1
#
_cell.length_a   1.000
_cell.length_b   1.000
_cell.length_c   1.000
_cell.angle_alpha   90.00
_cell.angle_beta   90.00
_cell.angle_gamma   90.00
#
_symmetry.space_group_name_H-M   'P 1'
#
loop_
_entity.id
_entity.type
_entity.pdbx_description
1 polymer ?
#
loop_
_entity_poly.entity_id
_entity_poly.type
_entity_poly.pdbx_seq_one_letter_code
_entity_poly.pdbx_strand_id
1 'polypeptide(L)'
;MSITRVVKLPFINRRVRILYFSVFVAIIVASVGAFAASVTITSTNSAGYQGVYVNANGYYSVSNTAYNVVEAAQSATTQPLAWSNGATGYVNALVAGDWELSYTLTINAGGLTSHTYTITVYSTAAAGTTSTLYTFQFTSPASITAGQTMTIIWDTSATTWTAPAALTVTIV
;
A
#
# COMPACT_ATOMS: atom_id res chain seq x y z
N MET A 1 -26.67 59.26 0.31
CA MET A 1 -27.26 58.75 -0.95
C MET A 1 -26.11 58.23 -1.80
N SER A 2 -26.00 56.91 -1.95
CA SER A 2 -24.83 56.21 -2.51
C SER A 2 -24.92 56.13 -4.04
N ILE A 3 -23.84 56.50 -4.75
CA ILE A 3 -23.73 56.33 -6.21
C ILE A 3 -22.73 55.21 -6.48
N THR A 4 -23.25 54.02 -6.73
CA THR A 4 -22.45 52.88 -7.20
C THR A 4 -22.12 53.07 -8.68
N ARG A 5 -20.88 53.44 -9.01
CA ARG A 5 -20.40 53.51 -10.40
C ARG A 5 -20.24 52.08 -10.94
N VAL A 6 -21.15 51.67 -11.82
CA VAL A 6 -20.98 50.46 -12.64
C VAL A 6 -20.03 50.79 -13.80
N VAL A 7 -18.82 50.26 -13.75
CA VAL A 7 -17.86 50.33 -14.85
C VAL A 7 -18.36 49.44 -15.99
N LYS A 8 -18.95 50.02 -17.02
CA LYS A 8 -19.25 49.31 -18.28
C LYS A 8 -17.98 49.30 -19.14
N LEU A 9 -17.30 48.14 -19.18
CA LEU A 9 -16.20 47.90 -20.12
C LEU A 9 -16.77 47.90 -21.55
N PRO A 10 -16.36 48.83 -22.43
CA PRO A 10 -16.80 48.83 -23.81
C PRO A 10 -16.03 47.73 -24.56
N PHE A 11 -16.69 47.09 -25.52
CA PHE A 11 -16.11 46.12 -26.48
C PHE A 11 -16.01 44.63 -26.10
N ILE A 12 -16.91 44.08 -25.28
CA ILE A 12 -17.06 42.61 -25.23
C ILE A 12 -18.24 42.18 -26.10
N ASN A 13 -17.94 41.81 -27.33
CA ASN A 13 -18.90 41.32 -28.31
C ASN A 13 -19.52 39.98 -27.84
N ARG A 14 -20.86 39.84 -27.86
CA ARG A 14 -21.57 38.69 -27.27
C ARG A 14 -21.14 37.34 -27.89
N ARG A 15 -20.74 37.36 -29.17
CA ARG A 15 -20.18 36.20 -29.89
C ARG A 15 -18.81 35.77 -29.33
N VAL A 16 -17.99 36.72 -28.90
CA VAL A 16 -16.66 36.48 -28.33
C VAL A 16 -16.78 35.85 -26.94
N ARG A 17 -17.80 36.22 -26.14
CA ARG A 17 -18.09 35.57 -24.84
C ARG A 17 -18.42 34.09 -24.98
N ILE A 18 -19.24 33.75 -25.96
CA ILE A 18 -19.65 32.36 -26.22
C ILE A 18 -18.43 31.55 -26.68
N LEU A 19 -17.58 32.13 -27.52
CA LEU A 19 -16.36 31.48 -28.00
C LEU A 19 -15.40 31.14 -26.85
N TYR A 20 -15.10 32.10 -25.97
CA TYR A 20 -14.23 31.85 -24.81
C TYR A 20 -14.83 30.82 -23.85
N PHE A 21 -16.14 30.86 -23.61
CA PHE A 21 -16.80 29.86 -22.76
C PHE A 21 -16.73 28.46 -23.38
N SER A 22 -16.94 28.34 -24.69
CA SER A 22 -16.84 27.05 -25.39
C SER A 22 -15.43 26.46 -25.39
N VAL A 23 -14.39 27.31 -25.53
CA VAL A 23 -12.99 26.87 -25.45
C VAL A 23 -12.64 26.43 -24.02
N PHE A 24 -13.09 27.15 -23.01
CA PHE A 24 -12.87 26.78 -21.61
C PHE A 24 -13.50 25.44 -21.25
N VAL A 25 -14.74 25.20 -21.69
CA VAL A 25 -15.42 23.91 -21.51
C VAL A 25 -14.70 22.78 -22.26
N ALA A 26 -14.22 23.04 -23.49
CA ALA A 26 -13.45 22.04 -24.25
C ALA A 26 -12.14 21.65 -23.55
N ILE A 27 -11.43 22.62 -22.96
CA ILE A 27 -10.21 22.36 -22.18
C ILE A 27 -10.53 21.51 -20.94
N ILE A 28 -11.61 21.82 -20.21
CA ILE A 28 -12.03 21.02 -19.05
C ILE A 28 -12.35 19.58 -19.47
N VAL A 29 -13.16 19.39 -20.51
CA VAL A 29 -13.55 18.04 -20.98
C VAL A 29 -12.32 17.25 -21.46
N ALA A 30 -11.40 17.89 -22.19
CA ALA A 30 -10.16 17.26 -22.61
C ALA A 30 -9.25 16.92 -21.43
N SER A 31 -9.18 17.77 -20.41
CA SER A 31 -8.36 17.53 -19.21
C SER A 31 -8.91 16.41 -18.33
N VAL A 32 -10.25 16.31 -18.18
CA VAL A 32 -10.90 15.21 -17.45
C VAL A 32 -10.76 13.90 -18.23
N GLY A 33 -10.90 13.93 -19.56
CA GLY A 33 -10.66 12.77 -20.41
C GLY A 33 -9.21 12.29 -20.37
N ALA A 34 -8.25 13.22 -20.36
CA ALA A 34 -6.83 12.91 -20.20
C ALA A 34 -6.51 12.35 -18.80
N PHE A 35 -7.14 12.86 -17.74
CA PHE A 35 -6.97 12.33 -16.38
C PHE A 35 -7.59 10.93 -16.24
N ALA A 36 -8.77 10.69 -16.85
CA ALA A 36 -9.38 9.35 -16.89
C ALA A 36 -8.58 8.35 -17.75
N ALA A 37 -7.84 8.83 -18.75
CA ALA A 37 -6.93 8.00 -19.55
C ALA A 37 -5.54 7.80 -18.91
N SER A 38 -5.09 8.73 -18.04
CA SER A 38 -3.82 8.59 -17.31
C SER A 38 -3.95 7.77 -16.03
N VAL A 39 -5.15 7.70 -15.46
CA VAL A 39 -5.48 6.74 -14.41
C VAL A 39 -5.87 5.43 -15.08
N THR A 40 -4.89 4.73 -15.65
CA THR A 40 -5.02 3.30 -15.83
C THR A 40 -5.10 2.71 -14.43
N ILE A 41 -6.31 2.52 -13.91
CA ILE A 41 -6.53 1.54 -12.86
C ILE A 41 -6.20 0.22 -13.53
N THR A 42 -4.93 -0.17 -13.47
CA THR A 42 -4.56 -1.56 -13.62
C THR A 42 -5.22 -2.26 -12.45
N SER A 43 -6.48 -2.67 -12.64
CA SER A 43 -7.05 -3.77 -11.92
C SER A 43 -6.17 -4.95 -12.25
N THR A 44 -5.08 -5.11 -11.49
CA THR A 44 -4.43 -6.39 -11.39
C THR A 44 -5.49 -7.29 -10.80
N ASN A 45 -6.12 -8.04 -11.69
CA ASN A 45 -6.85 -9.24 -11.37
C ASN A 45 -6.16 -9.90 -10.17
N SER A 46 -6.91 -10.08 -9.08
CA SER A 46 -6.49 -10.94 -7.98
C SER A 46 -6.10 -12.30 -8.57
N ALA A 47 -4.80 -12.50 -8.81
CA ALA A 47 -4.27 -13.81 -9.11
C ALA A 47 -4.65 -14.68 -7.90
N GLY A 48 -5.43 -15.73 -8.15
CA GLY A 48 -6.04 -16.55 -7.12
C GLY A 48 -5.03 -16.94 -6.05
N TYR A 49 -5.26 -16.45 -4.83
CA TYR A 49 -4.53 -16.88 -3.64
C TYR A 49 -4.65 -18.39 -3.48
N GLN A 50 -3.52 -19.10 -3.43
CA GLN A 50 -3.48 -20.49 -2.92
C GLN A 50 -2.82 -20.49 -1.52
N GLY A 51 -3.47 -19.80 -0.58
CA GLY A 51 -3.19 -19.86 0.86
C GLY A 51 -1.91 -19.16 1.33
N VAL A 52 -2.02 -18.38 2.41
CA VAL A 52 -0.87 -17.99 3.23
C VAL A 52 -0.75 -18.99 4.37
N TYR A 53 0.38 -19.68 4.44
CA TYR A 53 0.68 -20.63 5.49
C TYR A 53 1.57 -19.97 6.52
N VAL A 54 1.17 -20.03 7.78
CA VAL A 54 1.99 -19.52 8.89
C VAL A 54 2.56 -20.72 9.62
N ASN A 55 3.87 -20.89 9.52
CA ASN A 55 4.60 -21.84 10.34
C ASN A 55 5.21 -21.06 11.52
N ALA A 56 4.38 -20.74 12.49
CA ALA A 56 4.80 -20.11 13.75
C ALA A 56 4.75 -21.14 14.88
N ASN A 57 5.41 -20.84 16.00
CA ASN A 57 5.33 -21.59 17.26
C ASN A 57 3.92 -21.59 17.91
N GLY A 58 2.84 -21.36 17.15
CA GLY A 58 1.45 -21.24 17.59
C GLY A 58 1.04 -19.86 18.13
N TYR A 59 2.01 -19.00 18.48
CA TYR A 59 1.77 -17.72 19.16
C TYR A 59 1.33 -16.56 18.26
N TYR A 60 1.50 -16.70 16.95
CA TYR A 60 1.19 -15.66 15.98
C TYR A 60 0.42 -16.23 14.80
N SER A 61 -0.41 -15.40 14.18
CA SER A 61 -1.12 -15.70 12.94
C SER A 61 -0.95 -14.57 11.93
N VAL A 62 -1.10 -14.89 10.64
CA VAL A 62 -1.02 -13.94 9.53
C VAL A 62 -2.35 -13.94 8.79
N SER A 63 -2.83 -12.75 8.47
CA SER A 63 -4.05 -12.53 7.73
C SER A 63 -3.90 -11.33 6.79
N ASN A 64 -4.97 -11.02 6.03
CA ASN A 64 -5.07 -9.81 5.21
C ASN A 64 -3.89 -9.58 4.26
N THR A 65 -3.39 -10.66 3.66
CA THR A 65 -2.27 -10.56 2.72
C THR A 65 -2.74 -9.89 1.43
N ALA A 66 -1.98 -8.94 0.93
CA ALA A 66 -2.27 -8.17 -0.27
C ALA A 66 -0.98 -7.78 -1.00
N TYR A 67 -1.07 -7.62 -2.32
CA TYR A 67 -0.02 -7.01 -3.14
C TYR A 67 -0.57 -5.74 -3.74
N ASN A 68 0.14 -4.63 -3.55
CA ASN A 68 -0.26 -3.33 -4.10
C ASN A 68 0.91 -2.71 -4.84
N VAL A 69 0.62 -1.70 -5.66
CA VAL A 69 1.64 -0.78 -6.15
C VAL A 69 1.77 0.35 -5.13
N VAL A 70 2.99 0.67 -4.74
CA VAL A 70 3.29 1.77 -3.81
C VAL A 70 2.88 3.09 -4.45
N GLU A 71 1.93 3.79 -3.84
CA GLU A 71 1.45 5.10 -4.34
C GLU A 71 2.34 6.26 -3.90
N ALA A 72 2.94 6.16 -2.71
CA ALA A 72 3.77 7.19 -2.11
C ALA A 72 4.98 6.59 -1.40
N ALA A 73 6.13 7.25 -1.53
CA ALA A 73 7.35 6.81 -0.87
C ALA A 73 7.22 6.89 0.65
N GLN A 74 7.81 5.91 1.34
CA GLN A 74 7.77 5.81 2.79
C GLN A 74 9.14 5.37 3.32
N SER A 75 9.59 5.97 4.41
CA SER A 75 10.84 5.56 5.05
C SER A 75 10.71 4.20 5.73
N ALA A 76 11.77 3.41 5.67
CA ALA A 76 11.88 2.16 6.44
C ALA A 76 11.68 2.45 7.93
N THR A 77 11.02 1.54 8.63
CA THR A 77 10.98 1.58 10.09
C THR A 77 12.30 1.07 10.65
N THR A 78 12.75 1.64 11.78
CA THR A 78 13.97 1.18 12.46
C THR A 78 13.86 -0.30 12.83
N GLN A 79 14.92 -1.06 12.56
CA GLN A 79 15.00 -2.49 12.87
C GLN A 79 15.69 -2.73 14.23
N PRO A 80 15.28 -3.74 15.01
CA PRO A 80 14.10 -4.59 14.79
C PRO A 80 12.81 -3.78 14.89
N LEU A 81 11.80 -4.15 14.10
CA LEU A 81 10.48 -3.50 14.15
C LEU A 81 9.91 -3.59 15.56
N ALA A 82 9.77 -2.46 16.24
CA ALA A 82 9.12 -2.43 17.54
C ALA A 82 7.62 -2.67 17.37
N TRP A 83 7.06 -3.64 18.10
CA TRP A 83 5.62 -3.91 18.04
C TRP A 83 4.82 -2.69 18.50
N SER A 84 3.85 -2.29 17.69
CA SER A 84 2.86 -1.29 18.06
C SER A 84 1.48 -1.72 17.57
N ASN A 85 0.53 -1.82 18.50
CA ASN A 85 -0.78 -2.39 18.22
C ASN A 85 -1.57 -1.51 17.24
N GLY A 86 -2.05 -2.10 16.14
CA GLY A 86 -2.76 -1.40 15.07
C GLY A 86 -1.88 -0.53 14.18
N ALA A 87 -0.56 -0.54 14.38
CA ALA A 87 0.37 0.23 13.56
C ALA A 87 0.85 -0.55 12.32
N THR A 88 1.51 0.16 11.42
CA THR A 88 2.19 -0.40 10.26
C THR A 88 3.70 -0.33 10.46
N GLY A 89 4.40 -1.44 10.24
CA GLY A 89 5.85 -1.51 10.15
C GLY A 89 6.29 -1.69 8.71
N TYR A 90 7.22 -0.85 8.28
CA TYR A 90 7.83 -0.90 6.94
C TYR A 90 9.18 -1.60 7.03
N VAL A 91 9.28 -2.80 6.46
CA VAL A 91 10.47 -3.65 6.54
C VAL A 91 11.69 -2.97 5.89
N ASN A 92 11.46 -2.37 4.73
CA ASN A 92 12.37 -1.52 3.96
C ASN A 92 11.65 -0.23 3.55
N ALA A 93 12.37 0.68 2.89
CA ALA A 93 11.77 1.91 2.38
C ALA A 93 10.90 1.57 1.18
N LEU A 94 9.70 2.16 1.12
CA LEU A 94 8.81 2.02 -0.02
C LEU A 94 9.18 3.05 -1.09
N VAL A 95 9.21 2.62 -2.35
CA VAL A 95 9.48 3.48 -3.51
C VAL A 95 8.23 3.55 -4.37
N ALA A 96 7.76 4.77 -4.67
CA ALA A 96 6.57 4.94 -5.49
C ALA A 96 6.72 4.28 -6.87
N GLY A 97 5.74 3.45 -7.24
CA GLY A 97 5.74 2.67 -8.48
C GLY A 97 6.25 1.23 -8.33
N ASP A 98 6.93 0.89 -7.23
CA ASP A 98 7.30 -0.50 -6.93
C ASP A 98 6.10 -1.29 -6.39
N TRP A 99 6.18 -2.61 -6.48
CA TRP A 99 5.21 -3.50 -5.84
C TRP A 99 5.56 -3.70 -4.37
N GLU A 100 4.54 -3.75 -3.52
CA GLU A 100 4.65 -4.08 -2.11
C GLU A 100 3.83 -5.32 -1.76
N LEU A 101 4.29 -6.06 -0.75
CA LEU A 101 3.53 -7.08 -0.04
C LEU A 101 3.13 -6.53 1.33
N SER A 102 1.83 -6.57 1.62
CA SER A 102 1.26 -6.23 2.91
C SER A 102 0.61 -7.45 3.55
N TYR A 103 0.75 -7.62 4.87
CA TYR A 103 0.01 -8.60 5.64
C TYR A 103 -0.13 -8.17 7.10
N THR A 104 -1.12 -8.69 7.80
CA THR A 104 -1.33 -8.40 9.22
C THR A 104 -0.84 -9.56 10.07
N LEU A 105 0.09 -9.28 10.99
CA LEU A 105 0.51 -10.19 12.04
C LEU A 105 -0.42 -10.00 13.25
N THR A 106 -0.97 -11.09 13.80
CA THR A 106 -1.83 -11.08 15.00
C THR A 106 -1.22 -11.94 16.08
N ILE A 107 -1.23 -11.47 17.33
CA ILE A 107 -0.79 -12.26 18.48
C ILE A 107 -1.95 -13.12 18.97
N ASN A 108 -1.75 -14.44 19.08
CA ASN A 108 -2.80 -15.38 19.49
C ASN A 108 -2.89 -15.49 21.02
N ALA A 109 -1.79 -15.88 21.69
CA ALA A 109 -1.56 -15.93 23.15
C ALA A 109 -0.17 -16.53 23.38
N GLY A 110 0.43 -16.41 24.58
CA GLY A 110 1.62 -17.20 24.97
C GLY A 110 2.96 -16.80 24.35
N GLY A 111 3.00 -15.75 23.50
CA GLY A 111 4.25 -15.18 23.02
C GLY A 111 5.11 -14.61 24.17
N LEU A 112 6.42 -14.59 23.98
CA LEU A 112 7.35 -13.95 24.92
C LEU A 112 7.21 -12.43 24.79
N THR A 113 7.20 -11.72 25.92
CA THR A 113 7.20 -10.25 25.95
C THR A 113 8.61 -9.70 25.70
N SER A 114 8.70 -8.51 25.08
CA SER A 114 9.96 -7.82 24.81
C SER A 114 11.04 -8.69 24.15
N HIS A 115 10.62 -9.66 23.33
CA HIS A 115 11.50 -10.63 22.70
C HIS A 115 11.64 -10.32 21.21
N THR A 116 12.86 -10.37 20.70
CA THR A 116 13.14 -10.17 19.28
C THR A 116 13.04 -11.48 18.53
N TYR A 117 12.01 -11.59 17.70
CA TYR A 117 11.77 -12.70 16.79
C TYR A 117 12.34 -12.39 15.42
N THR A 118 12.74 -13.43 14.70
CA THR A 118 13.11 -13.35 13.29
C THR A 118 11.98 -13.90 12.44
N ILE A 119 11.49 -13.09 11.50
CA ILE A 119 10.53 -13.51 10.49
C ILE A 119 11.26 -13.77 9.19
N THR A 120 11.03 -14.95 8.62
CA THR A 120 11.44 -15.27 7.25
C THR A 120 10.19 -15.57 6.43
N VAL A 121 10.04 -14.86 5.32
CA VAL A 121 8.96 -15.07 4.37
C VAL A 121 9.51 -15.83 3.17
N TYR A 122 8.82 -16.90 2.79
CA TYR A 122 9.13 -17.72 1.63
C TYR A 122 8.03 -17.60 0.59
N SER A 123 8.42 -17.60 -0.67
CA SER A 123 7.52 -17.63 -1.82
C SER A 123 7.60 -18.97 -2.52
N THR A 124 6.46 -19.56 -2.84
CA THR A 124 6.37 -20.76 -3.68
C THR A 124 5.88 -20.38 -5.06
N ALA A 125 6.71 -20.61 -6.08
CA ALA A 125 6.34 -20.38 -7.48
C ALA A 125 5.24 -21.36 -7.93
N ALA A 126 4.56 -21.05 -9.05
CA ALA A 126 3.53 -21.93 -9.61
C ALA A 126 4.02 -23.35 -9.93
N ALA A 127 5.32 -23.50 -10.23
CA ALA A 127 5.98 -24.79 -10.45
C ALA A 127 6.30 -25.56 -9.14
N GLY A 128 5.98 -25.00 -7.97
CA GLY A 128 6.20 -25.60 -6.66
C GLY A 128 7.56 -25.30 -6.00
N THR A 129 8.48 -24.64 -6.71
CA THR A 129 9.78 -24.25 -6.13
C THR A 129 9.58 -23.18 -5.05
N THR A 130 10.10 -23.45 -3.86
CA THR A 130 10.06 -22.50 -2.73
C THR A 130 11.42 -21.83 -2.53
N SER A 131 11.42 -20.51 -2.36
CA SER A 131 12.61 -19.70 -2.11
C SER A 131 12.34 -18.65 -1.04
N THR A 132 13.38 -18.22 -0.33
CA THR A 132 13.28 -17.09 0.60
C THR A 132 12.97 -15.82 -0.20
N LEU A 133 11.96 -15.08 0.25
CA LEU A 133 11.58 -13.80 -0.30
C LEU A 133 12.30 -12.67 0.44
N TYR A 134 12.17 -12.61 1.77
CA TYR A 134 12.92 -11.71 2.63
C TYR A 134 12.92 -12.19 4.09
N THR A 135 13.79 -11.56 4.90
CA THR A 135 13.90 -11.78 6.34
C THR A 135 13.98 -10.43 7.06
N PHE A 136 13.33 -10.32 8.21
CA PHE A 136 13.44 -9.17 9.10
C PHE A 136 13.23 -9.58 10.56
N GLN A 137 13.45 -8.65 11.48
CA GLN A 137 13.25 -8.89 12.91
C GLN A 137 12.18 -7.95 13.48
N PHE A 138 11.41 -8.45 14.45
CA PHE A 138 10.51 -7.61 15.23
C PHE A 138 10.65 -7.92 16.71
N THR A 139 10.46 -6.91 17.56
CA THR A 139 10.42 -7.06 19.00
C THR A 139 8.98 -7.05 19.47
N SER A 140 8.54 -8.13 20.11
CA SER A 140 7.20 -8.25 20.68
C SER A 140 6.95 -7.21 21.79
N PRO A 141 5.69 -6.86 22.08
CA PRO A 141 5.40 -5.81 23.05
C PRO A 141 5.78 -6.23 24.47
N ALA A 142 5.98 -5.23 25.34
CA ALA A 142 6.28 -5.46 26.76
C ALA A 142 5.11 -6.13 27.53
N SER A 143 3.91 -6.07 26.98
CA SER A 143 2.73 -6.80 27.45
C SER A 143 2.00 -7.41 26.26
N ILE A 144 1.73 -8.71 26.35
CA ILE A 144 1.03 -9.47 25.31
C ILE A 144 -0.45 -9.55 25.66
N THR A 145 -1.27 -9.04 24.75
CA THR A 145 -2.72 -9.29 24.75
C THR A 145 -3.11 -9.99 23.47
N ALA A 146 -3.84 -11.10 23.60
CA ALA A 146 -4.40 -11.82 22.46
C ALA A 146 -5.23 -10.88 21.57
N GLY A 147 -5.04 -10.99 20.26
CA GLY A 147 -5.71 -10.17 19.25
C GLY A 147 -5.01 -8.84 18.94
N GLN A 148 -3.88 -8.51 19.59
CA GLN A 148 -3.06 -7.39 19.14
C GLN A 148 -2.58 -7.65 17.71
N THR A 149 -2.61 -6.61 16.88
CA THR A 149 -2.23 -6.70 15.47
C THR A 149 -1.15 -5.70 15.10
N MET A 150 -0.38 -6.01 14.07
CA MET A 150 0.53 -5.08 13.42
C MET A 150 0.57 -5.41 11.93
N THR A 151 0.42 -4.41 11.08
CA THR A 151 0.55 -4.59 9.62
C THR A 151 2.02 -4.50 9.26
N ILE A 152 2.48 -5.43 8.45
CA ILE A 152 3.85 -5.47 7.92
C ILE A 152 3.77 -5.21 6.43
N ILE A 153 4.59 -4.26 5.96
CA ILE A 153 4.73 -3.95 4.54
C ILE A 153 6.19 -4.11 4.14
N TRP A 154 6.40 -4.83 3.03
CA TRP A 154 7.70 -5.02 2.41
C TRP A 154 7.63 -4.61 0.94
N ASP A 155 8.54 -3.73 0.53
CA ASP A 155 8.75 -3.31 -0.85
C ASP A 155 9.56 -4.38 -1.60
N THR A 156 9.06 -4.81 -2.76
CA THR A 156 9.69 -5.82 -3.62
C THR A 156 10.90 -5.30 -4.40
N SER A 157 11.08 -3.97 -4.43
CA SER A 157 12.04 -3.21 -5.24
C SER A 157 11.92 -3.47 -6.74
N ALA A 158 10.69 -3.77 -7.19
CA ALA A 158 10.38 -4.08 -8.57
C ALA A 158 9.11 -3.37 -9.02
N THR A 159 9.18 -2.72 -10.18
CA THR A 159 8.02 -2.10 -10.85
C THR A 159 7.15 -3.13 -11.58
N THR A 160 7.62 -4.37 -11.70
CA THR A 160 6.89 -5.50 -12.27
C THR A 160 6.98 -6.69 -11.32
N TRP A 161 5.84 -7.21 -10.89
CA TRP A 161 5.78 -8.30 -9.93
C TRP A 161 4.85 -9.42 -10.41
N THR A 162 5.34 -10.66 -10.28
CA THR A 162 4.51 -11.85 -10.45
C THR A 162 4.26 -12.42 -9.06
N ALA A 163 3.03 -12.33 -8.59
CA ALA A 163 2.68 -12.88 -7.28
C ALA A 163 2.97 -14.40 -7.24
N PRO A 164 3.57 -14.90 -6.15
CA PRO A 164 3.80 -16.32 -5.97
C PRO A 164 2.47 -17.08 -5.81
N ALA A 165 2.51 -18.37 -6.08
CA ALA A 165 1.35 -19.24 -5.90
C ALA A 165 0.99 -19.38 -4.41
N ALA A 166 1.99 -19.45 -3.53
CA ALA A 166 1.80 -19.48 -2.08
C ALA A 166 2.87 -18.67 -1.36
N LEU A 167 2.52 -18.23 -0.15
CA LEU A 167 3.45 -17.62 0.80
C LEU A 167 3.52 -18.47 2.06
N THR A 168 4.73 -18.65 2.59
CA THR A 168 4.95 -19.23 3.92
C THR A 168 5.67 -18.23 4.81
N VAL A 169 5.11 -17.92 5.97
CA VAL A 169 5.71 -17.03 6.96
C VAL A 169 6.18 -17.87 8.14
N THR A 170 7.48 -17.84 8.41
CA THR A 170 8.11 -18.53 9.54
C THR A 170 8.55 -17.53 10.59
N ILE A 171 8.27 -17.81 11.86
CA ILE A 171 8.60 -16.94 13.00
C ILE A 171 9.38 -17.74 14.04
N VAL A 172 10.62 -17.35 14.29
CA VAL A 172 11.55 -18.02 15.21
C VAL A 172 12.06 -17.06 16.27
#